data_AF-A0A8T0EPT0-F1
#
_entry.id   AF-A0A8T0EPT0-F1
#
_cell.length_a   1.000
_cell.length_b   1.000
_cell.length_c   1.000
_cell.angle_alpha   90.00
_cell.angle_beta   90.00
_cell.angle_gamma   90.00
#
_symmetry.space_group_name_H-M   'P 1'
#
loop_
_entity.id
_entity.type
_entity.pdbx_description
1 polymer ?
#
loop_
_entity_poly.entity_id
_entity_poly.type
_entity_poly.pdbx_seq_one_letter_code
_entity_poly.pdbx_strand_id
1 'polypeptide(L)'
;MSAKMDDSNQISSSFSHLPDSDDYIRKLETRLSKVKGLNKSLTSKDMITVLQKAKDDYMSHLISSATGQLSFDDCDGDKEVSVSYVEKKLFPEKNGVTYEELQHLLESDVLAKVSAEYNSETSTDTSVDR
;
A
#
# COMPACT_ATOMS: atom_id res chain seq x y z
N MET A 1 -47.02 -4.57 -29.44
CA MET A 1 -46.69 -6.00 -29.23
C MET A 1 -45.97 -6.10 -27.89
N SER A 2 -46.67 -6.50 -26.82
CA SER A 2 -46.09 -6.65 -25.49
C SER A 2 -46.10 -8.12 -25.12
N ALA A 3 -44.91 -8.74 -25.09
CA ALA A 3 -44.74 -10.11 -24.65
C ALA A 3 -44.80 -10.14 -23.11
N LYS A 4 -45.87 -10.75 -22.58
CA LYS A 4 -46.00 -11.10 -21.17
C LYS A 4 -45.17 -12.36 -20.96
N MET A 5 -44.09 -12.26 -20.19
CA MET A 5 -43.36 -13.45 -19.73
C MET A 5 -44.16 -14.07 -18.59
N ASP A 6 -44.63 -15.29 -18.83
CA ASP A 6 -45.36 -16.13 -17.88
C ASP A 6 -44.32 -16.91 -17.07
N ASP A 7 -44.15 -16.52 -15.81
CA ASP A 7 -43.21 -17.11 -14.87
C ASP A 7 -43.91 -18.23 -14.09
N SER A 8 -44.26 -19.30 -14.82
CA SER A 8 -44.93 -20.47 -14.27
C SER A 8 -43.89 -21.55 -13.91
N ASN A 9 -43.17 -21.34 -12.81
CA ASN A 9 -42.35 -22.38 -12.18
C ASN A 9 -43.29 -23.33 -11.42
N GLN A 10 -43.89 -24.29 -12.14
CA GLN A 10 -44.77 -25.31 -11.55
C GLN A 10 -43.98 -26.26 -10.66
N ILE A 11 -43.87 -25.91 -9.39
CA ILE A 11 -43.44 -26.83 -8.33
C ILE A 11 -44.57 -27.85 -8.14
N SER A 12 -44.23 -29.14 -8.20
CA SER A 12 -45.15 -30.25 -8.09
C SER A 12 -46.08 -30.13 -6.86
N SER A 13 -47.38 -30.32 -7.10
CA SER A 13 -48.50 -30.20 -6.15
C SER A 13 -48.42 -31.13 -4.90
N SER A 14 -47.35 -31.92 -4.74
CA SER A 14 -47.17 -32.88 -3.65
C SER A 14 -46.33 -32.35 -2.49
N PHE A 15 -45.79 -31.13 -2.56
CA PHE A 15 -45.17 -30.44 -1.44
C PHE A 15 -45.98 -29.18 -1.10
N SER A 16 -47.04 -29.34 -0.31
CA SER A 16 -47.78 -28.19 0.22
C SER A 16 -46.83 -27.30 1.01
N HIS A 17 -46.86 -26.00 0.75
CA HIS A 17 -46.08 -25.00 1.48
C HIS A 17 -46.29 -25.21 2.99
N LEU A 18 -45.20 -25.48 3.73
CA LEU A 18 -45.30 -25.65 5.18
C LEU A 18 -45.88 -24.35 5.77
N PRO A 19 -46.78 -24.41 6.76
CA PRO A 19 -47.48 -23.24 7.28
C PRO A 19 -46.55 -22.17 7.88
N ASP A 20 -45.29 -22.51 8.18
CA ASP A 20 -44.24 -21.61 8.68
C ASP A 20 -43.17 -21.26 7.64
N SER A 21 -43.31 -21.73 6.39
CA SER A 21 -42.31 -21.52 5.33
C SER A 21 -42.10 -20.03 5.03
N ASP A 22 -43.16 -19.23 4.96
CA ASP A 22 -43.08 -17.79 4.74
C ASP A 22 -42.36 -17.06 5.89
N ASP A 23 -42.57 -17.49 7.13
CA ASP A 23 -41.90 -16.91 8.30
C ASP A 23 -40.42 -17.27 8.32
N TYR A 24 -40.08 -18.51 7.93
CA TYR A 24 -38.71 -18.97 7.83
C TYR A 24 -37.97 -18.26 6.68
N ILE A 25 -38.59 -18.13 5.52
CA ILE A 25 -38.07 -17.38 4.37
C ILE A 25 -37.81 -15.92 4.77
N ARG A 26 -38.77 -15.23 5.42
CA ARG A 26 -38.56 -13.86 5.91
C ARG A 26 -37.40 -13.75 6.91
N LYS A 27 -37.22 -14.74 7.80
CA LYS A 27 -36.06 -14.78 8.72
C LYS A 27 -34.74 -14.94 7.96
N LEU A 28 -34.72 -15.79 6.92
CA LEU A 28 -33.55 -15.98 6.07
C LEU A 28 -33.22 -14.71 5.28
N GLU A 29 -34.21 -14.08 4.66
CA GLU A 29 -34.04 -12.81 3.92
C GLU A 29 -33.56 -11.68 4.84
N THR A 30 -34.09 -11.60 6.06
CA THR A 30 -33.63 -10.62 7.08
C THR A 30 -32.17 -10.86 7.46
N ARG A 31 -31.78 -12.12 7.69
CA ARG A 31 -30.38 -12.48 7.99
C ARG A 31 -29.47 -12.20 6.81
N LEU A 32 -29.90 -12.54 5.60
CA LEU A 32 -29.16 -12.31 4.37
C LEU A 32 -28.94 -10.82 4.13
N SER A 33 -29.96 -9.98 4.36
CA SER A 33 -29.87 -8.53 4.21
C SER A 33 -28.91 -7.89 5.22
N LYS A 34 -28.80 -8.46 6.42
CA LYS A 34 -27.79 -8.04 7.42
C LYS A 34 -26.37 -8.42 7.00
N VAL A 35 -26.17 -9.65 6.52
CA VAL A 35 -24.85 -10.12 6.05
C VAL A 35 -24.38 -9.35 4.82
N LYS A 36 -25.28 -9.07 3.88
CA LYS A 36 -24.98 -8.29 2.66
C LYS A 36 -24.82 -6.79 2.93
N GLY A 37 -25.02 -6.33 4.18
CA GLY A 37 -24.92 -4.91 4.55
C GLY A 37 -25.96 -4.00 3.91
N LEU A 38 -27.00 -4.55 3.26
CA LEU A 38 -28.01 -3.80 2.51
C LEU A 38 -28.82 -2.83 3.38
N ASN A 39 -28.89 -3.09 4.69
CA ASN A 39 -29.60 -2.25 5.66
C ASN A 39 -28.72 -1.20 6.35
N LYS A 40 -27.40 -1.15 6.07
CA LYS A 40 -26.50 -0.18 6.67
C LYS A 40 -26.16 0.89 5.63
N SER A 41 -26.68 2.10 5.82
CA SER A 41 -26.21 3.25 5.04
C SER A 41 -24.73 3.49 5.35
N LEU A 42 -23.90 3.58 4.31
CA LEU A 42 -22.49 3.90 4.47
C LEU A 42 -22.38 5.30 5.07
N THR A 43 -21.83 5.37 6.28
CA THR A 43 -21.54 6.65 6.92
C THR A 43 -20.28 7.25 6.30
N SER A 44 -20.16 8.58 6.28
CA SER A 44 -18.93 9.27 5.88
C SER A 44 -17.68 8.71 6.58
N LYS A 45 -17.80 8.37 7.86
CA LYS A 45 -16.78 7.67 8.65
C LYS A 45 -16.37 6.32 8.03
N ASP A 46 -17.33 5.49 7.63
CA ASP A 46 -17.04 4.19 7.01
C ASP A 46 -16.29 4.38 5.69
N MET A 47 -16.70 5.36 4.87
CA MET A 47 -16.01 5.71 3.63
C MET A 47 -14.57 6.18 3.88
N ILE A 48 -14.36 7.08 4.85
CA ILE A 48 -13.01 7.55 5.21
C ILE A 48 -12.13 6.39 5.68
N THR A 49 -12.69 5.47 6.48
CA THR A 49 -11.94 4.31 6.99
C THR A 49 -11.50 3.39 5.84
N VAL A 50 -12.39 3.15 4.87
CA VAL A 50 -12.07 2.35 3.66
C VAL A 50 -11.00 3.05 2.82
N LEU A 51 -11.13 4.35 2.59
CA LEU A 51 -10.13 5.13 1.83
C LEU A 51 -8.77 5.15 2.51
N GLN A 52 -8.73 5.30 3.84
CA GLN A 52 -7.50 5.28 4.61
C GLN A 52 -6.81 3.92 4.51
N LYS A 53 -7.57 2.83 4.66
CA LYS A 53 -7.04 1.47 4.47
C LYS A 53 -6.48 1.29 3.06
N ALA A 54 -7.22 1.72 2.03
CA ALA A 54 -6.75 1.61 0.65
C ALA A 54 -5.46 2.41 0.40
N LYS A 55 -5.30 3.59 1.02
CA LYS A 55 -4.06 4.37 0.97
C LYS A 55 -2.89 3.61 1.61
N ASP A 56 -3.10 3.04 2.79
CA ASP A 56 -2.06 2.33 3.53
C ASP A 56 -1.62 1.06 2.79
N ASP A 57 -2.59 0.30 2.23
CA ASP A 57 -2.32 -0.88 1.41
C ASP A 57 -1.53 -0.51 0.15
N TYR A 58 -1.91 0.58 -0.53
CA TYR A 58 -1.18 1.07 -1.70
C TYR A 58 0.25 1.50 -1.36
N MET A 59 0.43 2.23 -0.27
CA MET A 59 1.77 2.62 0.19
C MET A 59 2.63 1.41 0.54
N SER A 60 2.05 0.40 1.20
CA SER A 60 2.74 -0.84 1.53
C SER A 60 3.24 -1.53 0.26
N HIS A 61 2.37 -1.69 -0.75
CA HIS A 61 2.74 -2.24 -2.05
C HIS A 61 3.82 -1.44 -2.77
N LEU A 62 3.72 -0.10 -2.75
CA LEU A 62 4.70 0.77 -3.37
C LEU A 62 6.09 0.58 -2.75
N ILE A 63 6.18 0.60 -1.42
CA ILE A 63 7.45 0.40 -0.70
C ILE A 63 8.03 -0.99 -0.99
N SER A 64 7.21 -2.04 -0.91
CA SER A 64 7.67 -3.40 -1.22
C SER A 64 8.14 -3.53 -2.68
N SER A 65 7.44 -2.91 -3.64
CA SER A 65 7.86 -2.92 -5.04
C SER A 65 9.17 -2.16 -5.27
N ALA A 66 9.39 -1.04 -4.56
CA ALA A 66 10.64 -0.29 -4.62
C ALA A 66 11.80 -1.11 -4.05
N THR A 67 11.61 -1.84 -2.95
CA THR A 67 12.67 -2.71 -2.40
C THR A 67 13.09 -3.83 -3.35
N GLY A 68 12.18 -4.33 -4.19
CA GLY A 68 12.49 -5.32 -5.22
C GLY A 68 13.25 -4.75 -6.43
N GLN A 69 13.19 -3.44 -6.67
CA GLN A 69 14.00 -2.76 -7.68
C GLN A 69 15.40 -2.38 -7.18
N LEU A 70 15.57 -2.28 -5.86
CA LEU A 70 16.83 -1.93 -5.21
C LEU A 70 17.71 -3.13 -4.88
N SER A 71 17.31 -4.36 -5.23
CA SER A 71 18.22 -5.51 -5.19
C SER A 71 19.34 -5.29 -6.19
N PHE A 72 20.47 -4.79 -5.69
CA PHE A 72 21.66 -4.35 -6.41
C PHE A 72 22.46 -5.49 -7.05
N ASP A 73 21.99 -6.73 -6.92
CA ASP A 73 22.75 -7.96 -7.22
C ASP A 73 22.89 -8.25 -8.72
N ASP A 74 22.21 -7.48 -9.59
CA ASP A 74 22.23 -7.67 -11.06
C ASP A 74 22.15 -6.33 -11.82
N CYS A 75 22.57 -5.23 -11.18
CA CYS A 75 22.48 -3.90 -11.79
C CYS A 75 23.71 -3.64 -12.69
N ASP A 76 23.48 -3.55 -13.99
CA ASP A 76 24.44 -2.97 -14.95
C ASP A 76 24.87 -1.58 -14.45
N GLY A 77 26.15 -1.43 -14.07
CA GLY A 77 26.68 -0.22 -13.46
C GLY A 77 26.57 1.02 -14.36
N ASP A 78 26.55 0.81 -15.67
CA ASP A 78 26.40 1.85 -16.70
C ASP A 78 24.94 2.30 -16.88
N LYS A 79 23.98 1.59 -16.25
CA LYS A 79 22.56 1.94 -16.35
C LYS A 79 22.28 3.25 -15.64
N GLU A 80 21.42 4.06 -16.25
CA GLU A 80 20.97 5.31 -15.66
C GLU A 80 20.16 5.08 -14.38
N VAL A 81 20.40 5.92 -13.37
CA VAL A 81 19.64 5.90 -12.12
C VAL A 81 18.25 6.53 -12.36
N SER A 82 17.23 5.68 -12.37
CA SER A 82 15.84 6.12 -12.48
C SER A 82 15.24 6.40 -11.10
N VAL A 83 15.35 7.63 -10.62
CA VAL A 83 14.65 8.13 -9.41
C VAL A 83 13.56 9.13 -9.75
N SER A 84 12.45 9.10 -9.00
CA SER A 84 11.33 10.01 -9.21
C SER A 84 11.70 11.45 -8.83
N TYR A 85 10.97 12.44 -9.36
CA TYR A 85 11.22 13.86 -9.05
C TYR A 85 11.14 14.18 -7.55
N VAL A 86 10.26 13.49 -6.81
CA VAL A 86 10.11 13.67 -5.37
C VAL A 86 11.34 13.13 -4.64
N GLU A 87 11.84 11.96 -5.03
CA GLU A 87 13.06 11.38 -4.45
C GLU A 87 14.28 12.26 -4.72
N LYS A 88 14.42 12.82 -5.94
CA LYS A 88 15.50 13.77 -6.26
C LYS A 88 15.55 14.98 -5.33
N LYS A 89 14.37 15.43 -4.87
CA LYS A 89 14.25 16.57 -3.94
C LYS A 89 14.49 16.20 -2.48
N LEU A 90 14.05 15.01 -2.06
CA LEU A 90 14.19 14.57 -0.67
C LEU A 90 15.60 14.08 -0.36
N PHE A 91 16.26 13.45 -1.34
CA PHE A 91 17.55 12.79 -1.17
C PHE A 91 18.53 13.24 -2.26
N PRO A 92 19.07 14.47 -2.17
CA PRO A 92 20.02 14.97 -3.15
C PRO A 92 21.26 14.09 -3.29
N GLU A 93 21.66 13.39 -2.23
CA GLU A 93 22.77 12.43 -2.17
C GLU A 93 22.50 11.14 -2.95
N LYS A 94 21.25 10.86 -3.33
CA LYS A 94 20.85 9.68 -4.11
C LYS A 94 20.81 9.96 -5.63
N ASN A 95 21.29 11.12 -6.07
CA ASN A 95 21.26 11.54 -7.48
C ASN A 95 22.61 11.28 -8.16
N GLY A 96 22.75 10.13 -8.83
CA GLY A 96 23.83 9.88 -9.80
C GLY A 96 23.26 9.82 -11.23
N VAL A 97 24.09 10.03 -12.25
CA VAL A 97 23.71 9.77 -13.65
C VAL A 97 23.62 8.26 -13.86
N THR A 98 24.61 7.50 -13.38
CA THR A 98 24.67 6.04 -13.42
C THR A 98 24.74 5.41 -12.02
N TYR A 99 24.45 4.11 -11.92
CA TYR A 99 24.55 3.38 -10.64
C TYR A 99 26.00 3.32 -10.13
N GLU A 100 26.98 3.22 -11.04
CA GLU A 100 28.39 3.27 -10.71
C GLU A 100 28.80 4.63 -10.11
N GLU A 101 28.39 5.75 -10.72
CA GLU A 101 28.64 7.08 -10.18
C GLU A 101 27.99 7.23 -8.79
N LEU A 102 26.75 6.77 -8.65
CA LEU A 102 26.02 6.85 -7.40
C LEU A 102 26.72 6.08 -6.26
N GLN A 103 27.33 4.94 -6.57
CA GLN A 103 28.12 4.18 -5.59
C GLN A 103 29.33 5.00 -5.11
N HIS A 104 30.12 5.55 -6.04
CA HIS A 104 31.30 6.34 -5.70
C HIS A 104 30.95 7.61 -4.91
N LEU A 105 29.84 8.27 -5.24
CA LEU A 105 29.34 9.43 -4.48
C LEU A 105 28.98 9.04 -3.04
N LEU A 106 28.28 7.92 -2.86
CA LEU A 106 27.88 7.46 -1.53
C LEU A 106 29.09 7.05 -0.67
N GLU A 107 30.08 6.39 -1.27
CA GLU A 107 31.34 6.06 -0.60
C GLU A 107 32.08 7.33 -0.16
N SER A 108 32.13 8.35 -1.02
CA SER A 108 32.72 9.65 -0.70
C SER A 108 32.01 10.34 0.48
N ASP A 109 30.68 10.33 0.51
CA ASP A 109 29.88 10.91 1.59
C ASP A 109 30.14 10.22 2.94
N VAL A 110 30.26 8.88 2.94
CA VAL A 110 30.57 8.12 4.15
C VAL A 110 31.99 8.44 4.63
N LEU A 111 32.97 8.49 3.73
CA LEU A 111 34.34 8.88 4.06
C LEU A 111 34.43 10.32 4.60
N ALA A 112 33.65 11.24 4.04
CA ALA A 112 33.56 12.62 4.54
C ALA A 112 33.00 12.67 5.97
N LYS A 113 31.97 11.86 6.29
CA LYS A 113 31.43 11.75 7.66
C LYS A 113 32.46 11.21 8.64
N VAL A 114 33.11 10.10 8.30
CA VAL A 114 34.12 9.46 9.16
C VAL A 114 35.31 10.40 9.42
N SER A 115 35.77 11.12 8.40
CA SER A 115 36.87 12.08 8.55
C SER A 115 36.47 13.32 9.37
N ALA A 116 35.22 13.78 9.27
CA ALA A 116 34.70 14.86 10.12
C ALA A 116 34.59 14.44 11.60
N GLU A 117 34.16 13.21 11.88
CA GLU A 117 34.09 12.65 13.23
C GLU A 117 35.48 12.58 13.87
N TYR A 118 36.49 12.07 13.15
CA TYR A 118 37.87 12.02 13.61
C TYR A 118 38.48 13.40 13.93
N ASN A 119 38.16 14.42 13.13
CA ASN A 119 38.65 15.79 13.37
C ASN A 119 37.93 16.48 14.55
N SER A 120 36.73 16.05 14.91
CA SER A 120 36.00 16.59 16.07
C SER A 120 36.58 16.11 17.40
N GLU A 121 37.12 14.88 17.45
CA GLU A 121 37.72 14.30 18.66
C GLU A 121 39.11 14.86 18.99
N THR A 122 39.83 15.40 18.00
CA THR A 122 41.19 15.95 18.21
C THR A 122 41.20 17.42 18.67
N SER A 123 40.04 18.08 18.70
CA SER A 123 39.93 19.52 19.00
C SER A 123 39.64 19.85 20.47
N THR A 124 39.38 18.87 21.35
CA THR A 124 39.03 19.12 22.75
C THR A 124 40.20 19.02 23.75
N ASP A 125 41.44 18.76 23.31
CA ASP A 125 42.57 18.47 24.22
C ASP A 125 43.82 19.34 23.99
N THR A 126 43.63 20.65 23.79
CA THR A 126 44.74 21.62 23.85
C THR A 126 44.41 22.83 24.73
N SER A 127 43.93 22.59 25.96
CA SER A 127 44.09 23.57 27.04
C SER A 127 45.48 23.38 27.66
N VAL A 128 46.51 23.83 26.95
CA VAL A 128 47.87 23.90 27.49
C VAL A 128 47.94 25.14 28.39
N ASP A 129 47.81 24.92 29.69
CA ASP A 129 48.02 25.93 30.73
C ASP A 129 49.46 26.47 30.62
N ARG A 130 49.60 27.79 30.54
CA ARG A 130 50.87 28.48 30.25
C ARG A 130 51.32 29.32 31.42
#